data_AF-A0A202DSP8-F1
#
_entry.id   AF-A0A202DSP8-F1
#
_cell.length_a   1.000
_cell.length_b   1.000
_cell.length_c   1.000
_cell.angle_alpha   90.00
_cell.angle_beta   90.00
_cell.angle_gamma   90.00
#
_symmetry.space_group_name_H-M   'P 1'
#
loop_
_entity.id
_entity.type
_entity.pdbx_description
1 polymer ?
#
loop_
_entity_poly.entity_id
_entity_poly.type
_entity_poly.pdbx_seq_one_letter_code
_entity_poly.pdbx_strand_id
1 'polypeptide(L)'
;MKKLLSLALFSVLSAATVSLLISPKTHAAFNSNNLMADTIFEDSSTMSAVDINNFLNNFSGSCISPNSGFDARVPNGYSPSSGFTFGDFGSAGQVIATAAQAYGINPRVLLTTLQKEQSIVTGGSLSCNDGSENKYAAAMGYGCPDSGTSHSWTGVSLYRRNGVERTVAASTCVSTSAAAGFSQQVIRGAWLLKFGEQRSKGNTSWAVVSGNWNNSDDPGTCYGGPMTQGYRKRCSTDQTAAFYDGYSTIDGTSTHMDSGATAALYWYTPHFSGNQNFYNLYFGWWGSPVITTPNAWSYAGQWAWSDTVGGKQFTSVPTVAPGGKVYVRVKAQNIGAQTWSQSTLHLGTSRPMDRASDFAPGSSWLTGARPGILKESSVFSGDTGTFEFT
;
A
#
# COMPACT_ATOMS: atom_id res chain seq x y z
N MET A 1 70.77 13.45 -54.25
CA MET A 1 69.56 13.89 -54.97
C MET A 1 68.34 13.46 -54.16
N LYS A 2 67.37 14.36 -54.03
CA LYS A 2 66.22 14.38 -53.10
C LYS A 2 65.35 13.11 -53.12
N LYS A 3 64.87 12.66 -51.95
CA LYS A 3 63.49 12.19 -51.61
C LYS A 3 63.53 11.47 -50.24
N LEU A 4 63.11 12.13 -49.16
CA LEU A 4 61.75 12.24 -48.59
C LEU A 4 61.52 11.20 -47.49
N LEU A 5 61.56 11.68 -46.23
CA LEU A 5 61.04 11.00 -45.04
C LEU A 5 59.55 10.67 -45.25
N SER A 6 59.16 9.43 -45.02
CA SER A 6 57.77 9.06 -44.75
C SER A 6 57.64 8.60 -43.30
N LEU A 7 57.01 9.46 -42.50
CA LEU A 7 56.46 9.14 -41.18
C LEU A 7 55.39 8.05 -41.35
N ALA A 8 55.55 6.89 -40.73
CA ALA A 8 54.45 5.96 -40.51
C ALA A 8 53.69 6.40 -39.24
N LEU A 9 52.50 6.96 -39.44
CA LEU A 9 51.54 7.22 -38.38
C LEU A 9 51.06 5.88 -37.81
N PHE A 10 51.46 5.53 -36.57
CA PHE A 10 50.74 4.54 -35.78
C PHE A 10 49.55 5.24 -35.12
N SER A 11 48.38 5.13 -35.73
CA SER A 11 47.11 5.50 -35.13
C SER A 11 46.75 4.49 -34.03
N VAL A 12 47.06 4.84 -32.78
CA VAL A 12 46.54 4.14 -31.60
C VAL A 12 45.08 4.56 -31.43
N LEU A 13 44.16 3.71 -31.88
CA LEU A 13 42.73 3.88 -31.64
C LEU A 13 42.46 3.49 -30.17
N SER A 14 42.50 4.47 -29.27
CA SER A 14 42.13 4.29 -27.86
C SER A 14 40.61 4.14 -27.79
N ALA A 15 40.11 2.90 -27.74
CA ALA A 15 38.72 2.61 -27.42
C ALA A 15 38.48 2.98 -25.95
N ALA A 16 37.98 4.19 -25.71
CA ALA A 16 37.44 4.57 -24.41
C ALA A 16 36.15 3.76 -24.18
N THR A 17 36.28 2.59 -23.56
CA THR A 17 35.13 1.88 -22.98
C THR A 17 34.58 2.74 -21.86
N VAL A 18 33.52 3.48 -22.14
CA VAL A 18 32.65 4.05 -21.11
C VAL A 18 31.93 2.88 -20.45
N SER A 19 32.58 2.25 -19.49
CA SER A 19 31.93 1.35 -18.55
C SER A 19 30.98 2.19 -17.72
N LEU A 20 29.69 2.21 -18.06
CA LEU A 20 28.67 2.63 -17.11
C LEU A 20 28.76 1.66 -15.92
N LEU A 21 29.40 2.10 -14.85
CA LEU A 21 29.26 1.50 -13.53
C LEU A 21 27.82 1.74 -13.09
N ILE A 22 26.91 0.85 -13.50
CA ILE A 22 25.61 0.73 -12.86
C ILE A 22 25.91 0.12 -11.50
N SER A 23 26.03 0.96 -10.47
CA SER A 23 26.09 0.46 -9.10
C SER A 23 24.87 -0.45 -8.89
N PRO A 24 25.05 -1.74 -8.53
CA PRO A 24 23.91 -2.57 -8.23
C PRO A 24 23.12 -1.88 -7.12
N LYS A 25 21.81 -1.68 -7.32
CA LYS A 25 20.94 -1.25 -6.22
C LYS A 25 21.13 -2.26 -5.11
N THR A 26 21.68 -1.80 -3.97
CA THR A 26 21.87 -2.64 -2.79
C THR A 26 20.51 -3.21 -2.41
N HIS A 27 20.32 -4.51 -2.63
CA HIS A 27 19.11 -5.21 -2.19
C HIS A 27 19.08 -5.17 -0.66
N ALA A 28 18.08 -4.50 -0.10
CA ALA A 28 17.81 -4.68 1.31
C ALA A 28 17.48 -6.17 1.53
N ALA A 29 18.08 -6.78 2.56
CA ALA A 29 17.82 -8.17 2.86
C ALA A 29 16.34 -8.36 3.21
N PHE A 30 15.75 -9.46 2.74
CA PHE A 30 14.41 -9.84 3.15
C PHE A 30 14.33 -9.93 4.67
N ASN A 31 13.43 -9.18 5.27
CA ASN A 31 13.11 -9.22 6.69
C ASN A 31 11.68 -9.70 6.85
N SER A 32 11.49 -10.91 7.38
CA SER A 32 10.16 -11.49 7.58
C SER A 32 9.28 -10.66 8.51
N ASN A 33 9.84 -9.81 9.37
CA ASN A 33 9.08 -8.94 10.26
C ASN A 33 8.65 -7.62 9.61
N ASN A 34 9.29 -7.21 8.51
CA ASN A 34 9.03 -5.94 7.84
C ASN A 34 9.10 -6.11 6.33
N LEU A 35 7.94 -6.38 5.74
CA LEU A 35 7.82 -6.63 4.30
C LEU A 35 7.62 -5.34 3.51
N MET A 36 6.84 -4.40 4.06
CA MET A 36 6.50 -3.16 3.38
C MET A 36 6.09 -2.07 4.37
N ALA A 37 6.48 -0.82 4.13
CA ALA A 37 6.00 0.32 4.90
C ALA A 37 4.57 0.71 4.50
N ASP A 38 3.73 1.09 5.47
CA ASP A 38 2.35 1.51 5.22
C ASP A 38 2.27 2.67 4.22
N THR A 39 3.14 3.67 4.32
CA THR A 39 3.17 4.81 3.39
C THR A 39 3.48 4.42 1.95
N ILE A 40 4.21 3.33 1.72
CA ILE A 40 4.44 2.79 0.37
C ILE A 40 3.22 1.98 -0.08
N PHE A 41 2.64 1.19 0.82
CA PHE A 41 1.46 0.36 0.53
C PHE A 41 0.22 1.19 0.20
N GLU A 42 0.06 2.35 0.84
CA GLU A 42 -1.10 3.24 0.73
C GLU A 42 -0.98 4.28 -0.39
N ASP A 43 0.17 4.39 -1.08
CA ASP A 43 0.37 5.37 -2.15
C ASP A 43 -0.30 4.93 -3.46
N SER A 44 -1.61 5.17 -3.56
CA SER A 44 -2.41 4.89 -4.75
C SER A 44 -2.05 5.78 -5.96
N SER A 45 -1.23 6.81 -5.77
CA SER A 45 -0.88 7.78 -6.81
C SER A 45 0.35 7.37 -7.65
N THR A 46 1.05 6.31 -7.26
CA THR A 46 2.33 5.91 -7.88
C THR A 46 2.27 5.52 -9.36
N MET A 47 1.09 5.14 -9.88
CA MET A 47 0.88 4.79 -11.29
C MET A 47 -0.54 5.13 -11.75
N SER A 48 -0.66 5.81 -12.88
CA SER A 48 -1.92 5.93 -13.63
C SER A 48 -2.21 4.67 -14.45
N ALA A 49 -3.41 4.54 -15.01
CA ALA A 49 -3.75 3.47 -15.95
C ALA A 49 -2.79 3.43 -17.16
N VAL A 50 -2.33 4.59 -17.62
CA VAL A 50 -1.36 4.72 -18.72
C VAL A 50 0.02 4.21 -18.28
N ASP A 51 0.48 4.57 -17.08
CA ASP A 51 1.77 4.08 -16.56
C ASP A 51 1.77 2.57 -16.40
N ILE A 52 0.65 1.99 -15.95
CA ILE A 52 0.50 0.53 -15.84
C ILE A 52 0.55 -0.13 -17.22
N ASN A 53 -0.18 0.40 -18.19
CA ASN A 53 -0.13 -0.12 -19.57
C ASN A 53 1.29 -0.05 -20.14
N ASN A 54 2.00 1.07 -19.93
CA ASN A 54 3.39 1.24 -20.38
C ASN A 54 4.32 0.24 -19.70
N PHE A 55 4.17 0.02 -18.39
CA PHE A 55 4.93 -0.99 -17.67
C PHE A 55 4.70 -2.40 -18.23
N LEU A 56 3.44 -2.79 -18.44
CA LEU A 56 3.09 -4.09 -19.01
C LEU A 56 3.66 -4.27 -20.43
N ASN A 57 3.65 -3.20 -21.23
CA ASN A 57 4.19 -3.21 -22.59
C ASN A 57 5.72 -3.39 -22.66
N ASN A 58 6.44 -3.15 -21.56
CA ASN A 58 7.89 -3.43 -21.49
C ASN A 58 8.19 -4.94 -21.45
N PHE A 59 7.19 -5.78 -21.22
CA PHE A 59 7.32 -7.24 -21.27
C PHE A 59 6.63 -7.77 -22.52
N SER A 60 7.42 -8.16 -23.52
CA SER A 60 6.88 -8.74 -24.77
C SER A 60 6.04 -10.00 -24.56
N GLY A 61 6.25 -10.69 -23.44
CA GLY A 61 5.49 -11.88 -23.04
C GLY A 61 4.25 -11.59 -22.19
N SER A 62 3.96 -10.35 -21.82
CA SER A 62 2.89 -10.02 -20.87
C SER A 62 1.53 -10.55 -21.32
N CYS A 63 0.83 -11.27 -20.44
CA CYS A 63 -0.48 -11.83 -20.74
C CYS A 63 -1.61 -10.79 -20.64
N ILE A 64 -1.38 -9.74 -19.87
CA ILE A 64 -2.37 -8.70 -19.57
C ILE A 64 -2.02 -7.34 -20.17
N SER A 65 -0.91 -7.26 -20.92
CA SER A 65 -0.58 -6.08 -21.72
C SER A 65 -1.66 -5.82 -22.78
N PRO A 66 -2.01 -4.56 -23.05
CA PRO A 66 -2.88 -4.23 -24.18
C PRO A 66 -2.29 -4.68 -25.53
N ASN A 67 -0.96 -4.78 -25.68
CA ASN A 67 -0.31 -5.30 -26.89
C ASN A 67 -0.57 -6.80 -27.10
N SER A 68 -1.00 -7.53 -26.07
CA SER A 68 -1.46 -8.93 -26.20
C SER A 68 -2.95 -9.04 -26.59
N GLY A 69 -3.61 -7.90 -26.82
CA GLY A 69 -5.04 -7.80 -27.12
C GLY A 69 -5.94 -8.02 -25.90
N PHE A 70 -5.39 -7.97 -24.68
CA PHE A 70 -6.09 -8.21 -23.43
C PHE A 70 -6.88 -6.99 -22.97
N ASP A 71 -8.14 -7.21 -22.58
CA ASP A 71 -8.98 -6.29 -21.83
C ASP A 71 -9.92 -7.05 -20.87
N ALA A 72 -10.50 -6.32 -19.91
CA ALA A 72 -11.44 -6.88 -18.95
C ALA A 72 -12.42 -5.80 -18.47
N ARG A 73 -13.54 -6.21 -17.86
CA ARG A 73 -14.59 -5.26 -17.42
C ARG A 73 -14.05 -4.37 -16.30
N VAL A 74 -14.16 -3.05 -16.42
CA VAL A 74 -13.63 -2.14 -15.40
C VAL A 74 -14.58 -2.10 -14.19
N PRO A 75 -14.10 -2.36 -12.95
CA PRO A 75 -14.92 -2.18 -11.75
C PRO A 75 -15.46 -0.75 -11.67
N ASN A 76 -16.72 -0.55 -11.27
CA ASN A 76 -17.33 0.78 -11.22
C ASN A 76 -18.15 1.08 -9.96
N GLY A 77 -18.18 0.16 -9.00
CA GLY A 77 -18.86 0.35 -7.72
C GLY A 77 -18.92 -0.90 -6.85
N TYR A 78 -19.44 -0.69 -5.64
CA TYR A 78 -19.80 -1.73 -4.68
C TYR A 78 -20.97 -1.25 -3.83
N SER A 79 -21.96 -2.10 -3.57
CA SER A 79 -22.98 -1.86 -2.54
C SER A 79 -23.24 -3.12 -1.71
N PRO A 80 -23.72 -3.00 -0.46
CA PRO A 80 -24.01 -4.17 0.37
C PRO A 80 -25.10 -5.08 -0.22
N SER A 81 -25.99 -4.53 -1.04
CA SER A 81 -27.11 -5.28 -1.64
C SER A 81 -26.76 -5.94 -2.98
N SER A 82 -25.76 -5.44 -3.71
CA SER A 82 -25.45 -5.88 -5.07
C SER A 82 -24.02 -6.41 -5.23
N GLY A 83 -23.15 -6.22 -4.23
CA GLY A 83 -21.74 -6.52 -4.33
C GLY A 83 -21.02 -5.61 -5.33
N PHE A 84 -19.90 -6.09 -5.86
CA PHE A 84 -19.13 -5.35 -6.85
C PHE A 84 -19.82 -5.30 -8.22
N THR A 85 -19.84 -4.12 -8.81
CA THR A 85 -20.37 -3.89 -10.17
C THR A 85 -19.25 -3.58 -11.15
N PHE A 86 -19.49 -3.91 -12.42
CA PHE A 86 -18.51 -3.78 -13.50
C PHE A 86 -19.14 -3.12 -14.73
N GLY A 87 -18.40 -2.22 -15.36
CA GLY A 87 -18.81 -1.51 -16.56
C GLY A 87 -18.26 -2.14 -17.84
N ASP A 88 -17.96 -1.27 -18.80
CA ASP A 88 -17.39 -1.65 -20.09
C ASP A 88 -15.99 -2.25 -19.96
N PHE A 89 -15.55 -2.89 -21.05
CA PHE A 89 -14.20 -3.41 -21.18
C PHE A 89 -13.17 -2.28 -21.27
N GLY A 90 -12.08 -2.43 -20.53
CA GLY A 90 -10.92 -1.56 -20.58
C GLY A 90 -9.63 -2.36 -20.41
N SER A 91 -8.48 -1.70 -20.60
CA SER A 91 -7.18 -2.35 -20.45
C SER A 91 -6.97 -2.85 -19.02
N ALA A 92 -6.04 -3.80 -18.84
CA ALA A 92 -5.64 -4.23 -17.50
C ALA A 92 -5.18 -3.06 -16.63
N GLY A 93 -4.48 -2.08 -17.21
CA GLY A 93 -4.10 -0.85 -16.51
C GLY A 93 -5.29 -0.05 -15.98
N GLN A 94 -6.41 0.01 -16.70
CA GLN A 94 -7.63 0.66 -16.20
C GLN A 94 -8.23 -0.12 -15.03
N VAL A 95 -8.32 -1.45 -15.12
CA VAL A 95 -8.86 -2.30 -14.05
C VAL A 95 -8.01 -2.16 -12.77
N ILE A 96 -6.69 -2.26 -12.89
CA ILE A 96 -5.74 -2.16 -11.76
C ILE A 96 -5.77 -0.76 -11.15
N ALA A 97 -5.72 0.30 -11.97
CA ALA A 97 -5.79 1.67 -11.48
C ALA A 97 -7.12 1.95 -10.75
N THR A 98 -8.25 1.50 -11.29
CA THR A 98 -9.54 1.70 -10.64
C THR A 98 -9.63 0.97 -9.30
N ALA A 99 -9.13 -0.27 -9.22
CA ALA A 99 -9.10 -1.01 -7.96
C ALA A 99 -8.15 -0.37 -6.92
N ALA A 100 -6.99 0.09 -7.37
CA ALA A 100 -6.02 0.81 -6.55
C ALA A 100 -6.65 2.08 -5.95
N GLN A 101 -7.37 2.87 -6.76
CA GLN A 101 -8.02 4.09 -6.31
C GLN A 101 -9.24 3.82 -5.41
N ALA A 102 -10.04 2.79 -5.71
CA ALA A 102 -11.21 2.44 -4.92
C ALA A 102 -10.86 2.18 -3.44
N TYR A 103 -9.70 1.56 -3.19
CA TYR A 103 -9.28 1.18 -1.83
C TYR A 103 -8.02 1.89 -1.33
N GLY A 104 -7.49 2.87 -2.07
CA GLY A 104 -6.29 3.60 -1.64
C GLY A 104 -5.08 2.68 -1.40
N ILE A 105 -4.82 1.79 -2.35
CA ILE A 105 -3.68 0.88 -2.34
C ILE A 105 -2.77 1.17 -3.54
N ASN A 106 -1.47 1.01 -3.33
CA ASN A 106 -0.46 1.24 -4.36
C ASN A 106 -0.62 0.24 -5.54
N PRO A 107 -0.81 0.73 -6.80
CA PRO A 107 -0.91 -0.13 -7.98
C PRO A 107 0.25 -1.12 -8.16
N ARG A 108 1.45 -0.76 -7.69
CA ARG A 108 2.65 -1.61 -7.73
C ARG A 108 2.49 -2.84 -6.83
N VAL A 109 1.76 -2.75 -5.73
CA VAL A 109 1.41 -3.90 -4.88
C VAL A 109 0.54 -4.87 -5.67
N LEU A 110 -0.50 -4.37 -6.35
CA LEU A 110 -1.39 -5.21 -7.15
C LEU A 110 -0.66 -5.89 -8.31
N LEU A 111 0.20 -5.16 -9.04
CA LEU A 111 1.04 -5.74 -10.10
C LEU A 111 1.97 -6.83 -9.58
N THR A 112 2.65 -6.59 -8.46
CA THR A 112 3.53 -7.59 -7.85
C THR A 112 2.74 -8.82 -7.40
N THR A 113 1.54 -8.66 -6.84
CA THR A 113 0.68 -9.79 -6.47
C THR A 113 0.23 -10.58 -7.69
N LEU A 114 -0.27 -9.94 -8.76
CA LEU A 114 -0.63 -10.63 -10.01
C LEU A 114 0.52 -11.49 -10.56
N GLN A 115 1.75 -10.98 -10.47
CA GLN A 115 2.92 -11.73 -10.89
C GLN A 115 3.24 -12.89 -9.98
N LYS A 116 3.25 -12.66 -8.66
CA LYS A 116 3.52 -13.70 -7.68
C LYS A 116 2.53 -14.86 -7.80
N GLU A 117 1.24 -14.55 -8.00
CA GLU A 117 0.16 -15.53 -7.98
C GLU A 117 0.02 -16.29 -9.31
N GLN A 118 0.13 -15.61 -10.46
CA GLN A 118 -0.18 -16.23 -11.75
C GLN A 118 0.89 -16.05 -12.83
N SER A 119 1.95 -15.27 -12.56
CA SER A 119 3.01 -14.94 -13.53
C SER A 119 2.49 -14.29 -14.82
N ILE A 120 1.39 -13.54 -14.75
CA ILE A 120 0.71 -12.96 -15.92
C ILE A 120 1.19 -11.55 -16.29
N VAL A 121 2.00 -10.90 -15.45
CA VAL A 121 2.55 -9.56 -15.72
C VAL A 121 3.70 -9.62 -16.70
N THR A 122 4.74 -10.41 -16.41
CA THR A 122 5.84 -10.65 -17.36
C THR A 122 5.45 -11.67 -18.42
N GLY A 123 4.62 -12.65 -18.03
CA GLY A 123 4.01 -13.64 -18.89
C GLY A 123 4.99 -14.57 -19.60
N GLY A 124 4.61 -15.00 -20.81
CA GLY A 124 5.28 -16.03 -21.61
C GLY A 124 4.26 -16.96 -22.28
N SER A 125 4.66 -17.66 -23.35
CA SER A 125 3.75 -18.55 -24.10
C SER A 125 3.06 -19.58 -23.21
N LEU A 126 3.81 -20.17 -22.27
CA LEU A 126 3.30 -21.13 -21.29
C LEU A 126 2.44 -20.49 -20.18
N SER A 127 2.63 -19.20 -19.90
CA SER A 127 1.90 -18.47 -18.85
C SER A 127 0.57 -17.90 -19.35
N CYS A 128 0.48 -17.55 -20.64
CA CYS A 128 -0.64 -16.80 -21.19
C CYS A 128 -1.69 -17.65 -21.92
N ASN A 129 -1.35 -18.87 -22.31
CA ASN A 129 -2.17 -19.77 -23.14
C ASN A 129 -1.72 -21.23 -22.99
N ASP A 130 -2.17 -21.93 -21.95
CA ASP A 130 -2.08 -23.40 -21.86
C ASP A 130 -3.46 -24.07 -22.03
N GLY A 131 -4.48 -23.33 -22.46
CA GLY A 131 -5.86 -23.83 -22.50
C GLY A 131 -6.54 -23.84 -21.12
N SER A 132 -5.98 -23.16 -20.11
CA SER A 132 -6.62 -22.93 -18.82
C SER A 132 -6.97 -21.43 -18.64
N GLU A 133 -8.23 -21.07 -18.89
CA GLU A 133 -8.80 -19.77 -18.48
C GLU A 133 -8.72 -19.55 -16.96
N ASN A 134 -8.37 -20.60 -16.20
CA ASN A 134 -8.31 -20.68 -14.76
C ASN A 134 -7.34 -19.67 -14.13
N LYS A 135 -6.24 -19.31 -14.79
CA LYS A 135 -5.28 -18.30 -14.28
C LYS A 135 -5.94 -16.94 -14.09
N TYR A 136 -6.80 -16.53 -15.02
CA TYR A 136 -7.52 -15.25 -14.90
C TYR A 136 -8.71 -15.36 -13.95
N ALA A 137 -9.30 -16.55 -13.83
CA ALA A 137 -10.33 -16.81 -12.82
C ALA A 137 -9.81 -16.60 -11.39
N ALA A 138 -8.53 -16.93 -11.14
CA ALA A 138 -7.83 -16.77 -9.86
C ALA A 138 -6.62 -15.80 -9.97
N ALA A 139 -6.76 -14.71 -10.74
CA ALA A 139 -5.65 -13.82 -11.11
C ALA A 139 -4.79 -13.32 -9.94
N MET A 140 -5.43 -13.09 -8.79
CA MET A 140 -4.80 -12.60 -7.57
C MET A 140 -4.75 -13.65 -6.46
N GLY A 141 -5.15 -14.90 -6.72
CA GLY A 141 -5.30 -15.93 -5.68
C GLY A 141 -6.40 -15.66 -4.65
N TYR A 142 -7.25 -14.63 -4.86
CA TYR A 142 -8.32 -14.32 -3.91
C TYR A 142 -9.36 -15.43 -3.88
N GLY A 143 -9.67 -15.93 -2.68
CA GLY A 143 -10.66 -17.00 -2.50
C GLY A 143 -10.20 -18.35 -3.05
N CYS A 144 -8.88 -18.57 -3.14
CA CYS A 144 -8.24 -19.77 -3.65
C CYS A 144 -7.37 -20.40 -2.53
N PRO A 145 -7.93 -21.30 -1.69
CA PRO A 145 -7.13 -21.99 -0.68
C PRO A 145 -6.20 -23.03 -1.32
N ASP A 146 -5.04 -23.28 -0.69
CA ASP A 146 -4.04 -24.25 -1.16
C ASP A 146 -4.57 -25.70 -1.22
N SER A 147 -5.57 -26.01 -0.40
CA SER A 147 -6.31 -27.27 -0.45
C SER A 147 -7.80 -26.98 -0.62
N GLY A 148 -8.46 -27.74 -1.49
CA GLY A 148 -9.86 -27.51 -1.80
C GLY A 148 -10.37 -28.28 -3.01
N THR A 149 -11.66 -28.17 -3.23
CA THR A 149 -12.34 -28.72 -4.41
C THR A 149 -12.09 -27.82 -5.62
N SER A 150 -11.91 -28.42 -6.80
CA SER A 150 -11.93 -27.65 -8.05
C SER A 150 -13.37 -27.34 -8.45
N HIS A 151 -13.60 -26.10 -8.87
CA HIS A 151 -14.89 -25.56 -9.29
C HIS A 151 -14.88 -25.24 -10.79
N SER A 152 -16.06 -25.24 -11.41
CA SER A 152 -16.26 -24.85 -12.80
C SER A 152 -17.35 -23.78 -12.90
N TRP A 153 -17.11 -22.74 -13.69
CA TRP A 153 -18.05 -21.63 -13.89
C TRP A 153 -18.29 -21.38 -15.37
N THR A 154 -19.54 -21.08 -15.72
CA THR A 154 -19.97 -20.67 -17.07
C THR A 154 -20.74 -19.36 -16.99
N GLY A 155 -20.69 -18.56 -18.06
CA GLY A 155 -21.39 -17.27 -18.11
C GLY A 155 -20.75 -16.15 -17.26
N VAL A 156 -19.51 -16.33 -16.78
CA VAL A 156 -18.80 -15.34 -15.97
C VAL A 156 -17.74 -14.64 -16.82
N SER A 157 -17.80 -13.32 -16.94
CA SER A 157 -16.76 -12.54 -17.65
C SER A 157 -15.39 -12.68 -16.99
N LEU A 158 -14.51 -13.53 -17.53
CA LEU A 158 -13.16 -13.72 -16.98
C LEU A 158 -12.18 -12.66 -17.49
N TYR A 159 -12.15 -12.46 -18.80
CA TYR A 159 -11.39 -11.46 -19.54
C TYR A 159 -11.85 -11.50 -21.00
N ARG A 160 -11.32 -10.59 -21.82
CA ARG A 160 -11.48 -10.62 -23.27
C ARG A 160 -10.12 -10.47 -23.93
N ARG A 161 -9.94 -11.19 -25.04
CA ARG A 161 -8.71 -11.14 -25.85
C ARG A 161 -9.07 -11.04 -27.32
N ASN A 162 -8.52 -10.04 -28.00
CA ASN A 162 -8.81 -9.76 -29.42
C ASN A 162 -10.32 -9.71 -29.70
N GLY A 163 -11.09 -9.08 -28.81
CA GLY A 163 -12.54 -8.94 -28.93
C GLY A 163 -13.36 -10.18 -28.52
N VAL A 164 -12.74 -11.31 -28.21
CA VAL A 164 -13.44 -12.54 -27.77
C VAL A 164 -13.46 -12.63 -26.24
N GLU A 165 -14.64 -12.48 -25.65
CA GLU A 165 -14.84 -12.64 -24.22
C GLU A 165 -14.77 -14.12 -23.83
N ARG A 166 -13.98 -14.43 -22.81
CA ARG A 166 -13.85 -15.75 -22.23
C ARG A 166 -14.75 -15.85 -21.01
N THR A 167 -15.71 -16.78 -21.08
CA THR A 167 -16.80 -16.87 -20.10
C THR A 167 -16.85 -18.20 -19.33
N VAL A 168 -15.85 -19.05 -19.53
CA VAL A 168 -15.80 -20.41 -18.95
C VAL A 168 -14.50 -20.56 -18.19
N ALA A 169 -14.60 -20.90 -16.90
CA ALA A 169 -13.49 -21.38 -16.07
C ALA A 169 -13.72 -22.86 -15.81
N ALA A 170 -12.95 -23.73 -16.48
CA ALA A 170 -13.18 -25.18 -16.43
C ALA A 170 -12.73 -25.83 -15.12
N SER A 171 -11.70 -25.29 -14.45
CA SER A 171 -11.14 -25.86 -13.21
C SER A 171 -10.44 -24.77 -12.38
N THR A 172 -11.12 -24.20 -11.40
CA THR A 172 -10.58 -23.15 -10.53
C THR A 172 -10.78 -23.46 -9.07
N CYS A 173 -9.83 -23.07 -8.23
CA CYS A 173 -9.96 -23.07 -6.76
C CYS A 173 -10.96 -22.01 -6.26
N VAL A 174 -11.37 -21.05 -7.10
CA VAL A 174 -12.28 -19.98 -6.71
C VAL A 174 -13.69 -20.52 -6.55
N SER A 175 -14.17 -20.56 -5.30
CA SER A 175 -15.41 -21.22 -4.90
C SER A 175 -16.70 -20.47 -5.21
N THR A 176 -16.62 -19.25 -5.75
CA THR A 176 -17.81 -18.47 -6.16
C THR A 176 -17.61 -17.83 -7.55
N SER A 177 -18.66 -17.88 -8.38
CA SER A 177 -18.67 -17.20 -9.68
C SER A 177 -18.47 -15.69 -9.56
N ALA A 178 -18.95 -15.06 -8.49
CA ALA A 178 -18.80 -13.63 -8.23
C ALA A 178 -17.34 -13.18 -8.01
N ALA A 179 -16.45 -14.11 -7.66
CA ALA A 179 -15.03 -13.85 -7.48
C ALA A 179 -14.17 -14.34 -8.67
N ALA A 180 -14.74 -15.09 -9.61
CA ALA A 180 -14.00 -15.64 -10.74
C ALA A 180 -13.85 -14.59 -11.86
N GLY A 181 -12.62 -14.28 -12.24
CA GLY A 181 -12.27 -13.41 -13.37
C GLY A 181 -11.28 -12.32 -13.00
N PHE A 182 -10.59 -11.77 -13.99
CA PHE A 182 -9.49 -10.85 -13.76
C PHE A 182 -9.93 -9.63 -12.94
N SER A 183 -11.03 -8.99 -13.35
CA SER A 183 -11.54 -7.80 -12.67
C SER A 183 -12.06 -8.09 -11.27
N GLN A 184 -12.74 -9.22 -11.09
CA GLN A 184 -13.28 -9.70 -9.83
C GLN A 184 -12.16 -9.96 -8.83
N GLN A 185 -11.08 -10.59 -9.30
CA GLN A 185 -9.89 -10.91 -8.52
C GLN A 185 -9.09 -9.66 -8.15
N VAL A 186 -8.87 -8.74 -9.10
CA VAL A 186 -8.11 -7.51 -8.85
C VAL A 186 -8.83 -6.62 -7.82
N ILE A 187 -10.14 -6.40 -7.95
CA ILE A 187 -10.87 -5.54 -7.02
C ILE A 187 -11.01 -6.17 -5.62
N ARG A 188 -11.23 -7.49 -5.53
CA ARG A 188 -11.29 -8.20 -4.24
C ARG A 188 -9.93 -8.34 -3.58
N GLY A 189 -8.88 -8.54 -4.38
CA GLY A 189 -7.51 -8.56 -3.90
C GLY A 189 -7.13 -7.22 -3.29
N ALA A 190 -7.44 -6.11 -3.97
CA ALA A 190 -7.24 -4.76 -3.47
C ALA A 190 -8.03 -4.51 -2.16
N TRP A 191 -9.30 -4.89 -2.13
CA TRP A 191 -10.12 -4.81 -0.92
C TRP A 191 -9.53 -5.60 0.24
N LEU A 192 -9.20 -6.88 0.04
CA LEU A 192 -8.71 -7.77 1.12
C LEU A 192 -7.39 -7.28 1.70
N LEU A 193 -6.48 -6.85 0.83
CA LEU A 193 -5.21 -6.24 1.21
C LEU A 193 -5.43 -4.97 2.06
N LYS A 194 -6.29 -4.06 1.59
CA LYS A 194 -6.57 -2.82 2.36
C LYS A 194 -7.33 -3.10 3.65
N PHE A 195 -8.32 -4.00 3.61
CA PHE A 195 -9.09 -4.40 4.79
C PHE A 195 -8.17 -5.01 5.85
N GLY A 196 -7.29 -5.95 5.48
CA GLY A 196 -6.32 -6.53 6.40
C GLY A 196 -5.37 -5.48 7.00
N GLU A 197 -4.93 -4.52 6.18
CA GLU A 197 -4.07 -3.43 6.60
C GLU A 197 -4.77 -2.53 7.64
N GLN A 198 -6.02 -2.12 7.40
CA GLN A 198 -6.80 -1.30 8.33
C GLN A 198 -7.12 -2.04 9.62
N ARG A 199 -7.51 -3.32 9.51
CA ARG A 199 -7.95 -4.11 10.66
C ARG A 199 -6.81 -4.59 11.54
N SER A 200 -5.65 -4.90 10.95
CA SER A 200 -4.44 -5.20 11.72
C SER A 200 -3.98 -4.01 12.58
N LYS A 201 -4.34 -2.78 12.18
CA LYS A 201 -4.16 -1.54 12.96
C LYS A 201 -5.33 -1.22 13.90
N GLY A 202 -6.33 -2.09 14.00
CA GLY A 202 -7.48 -1.90 14.88
C GLY A 202 -8.50 -0.88 14.38
N ASN A 203 -8.43 -0.44 13.11
CA ASN A 203 -9.42 0.46 12.53
C ASN A 203 -10.70 -0.30 12.15
N THR A 204 -11.53 -0.59 13.15
CA THR A 204 -12.77 -1.37 12.96
C THR A 204 -13.91 -0.58 12.31
N SER A 205 -13.74 0.73 12.13
CA SER A 205 -14.71 1.63 11.50
C SER A 205 -14.38 1.96 10.05
N TRP A 206 -13.27 1.44 9.50
CA TRP A 206 -12.89 1.72 8.13
C TRP A 206 -13.96 1.25 7.14
N ALA A 207 -14.39 2.18 6.30
CA ALA A 207 -15.23 1.99 5.13
C ALA A 207 -14.95 3.11 4.12
N VAL A 208 -14.95 2.78 2.84
CA VAL A 208 -15.03 3.66 1.68
C VAL A 208 -16.51 3.85 1.32
N VAL A 209 -17.03 5.04 1.65
CA VAL A 209 -18.37 5.48 1.24
C VAL A 209 -18.20 6.76 0.40
N SER A 210 -18.03 6.59 -0.91
CA SER A 210 -17.76 7.67 -1.85
C SER A 210 -18.20 7.31 -3.26
N GLY A 211 -19.08 8.14 -3.86
CA GLY A 211 -19.66 7.88 -5.17
C GLY A 211 -20.38 6.53 -5.22
N ASN A 212 -19.99 5.67 -6.16
CA ASN A 212 -20.57 4.32 -6.32
C ASN A 212 -19.93 3.26 -5.40
N TRP A 213 -18.95 3.63 -4.58
CA TRP A 213 -18.28 2.72 -3.65
C TRP A 213 -18.90 2.88 -2.26
N ASN A 214 -19.52 1.81 -1.77
CA ASN A 214 -20.17 1.81 -0.46
C ASN A 214 -19.98 0.45 0.24
N ASN A 215 -18.88 0.29 0.97
CA ASN A 215 -18.66 -0.87 1.85
C ASN A 215 -19.00 -0.56 3.32
N SER A 216 -20.14 0.12 3.55
CA SER A 216 -20.64 0.42 4.91
C SER A 216 -20.98 -0.81 5.74
N ASP A 217 -20.99 -1.99 5.14
CA ASP A 217 -21.14 -3.31 5.75
C ASP A 217 -19.82 -3.84 6.36
N ASP A 218 -18.65 -3.40 5.88
CA ASP A 218 -17.35 -3.83 6.40
C ASP A 218 -17.15 -3.58 7.92
N PRO A 219 -17.60 -2.46 8.52
CA PRO A 219 -17.53 -2.24 9.97
C PRO A 219 -18.19 -3.35 10.81
N GLY A 220 -19.13 -4.11 10.26
CA GLY A 220 -19.75 -5.26 10.93
C GLY A 220 -18.85 -6.51 10.99
N THR A 221 -17.76 -6.56 10.22
CA THR A 221 -16.89 -7.73 10.11
C THR A 221 -15.77 -7.71 11.16
N CYS A 222 -15.72 -8.76 11.97
CA CYS A 222 -14.61 -9.03 12.89
C CYS A 222 -13.36 -9.51 12.14
N TYR A 223 -12.18 -9.07 12.58
CA TYR A 223 -10.92 -9.42 11.93
C TYR A 223 -10.19 -10.58 12.63
N GLY A 224 -9.89 -11.62 11.85
CA GLY A 224 -9.20 -12.83 12.31
C GLY A 224 -7.69 -12.89 12.01
N GLY A 225 -7.12 -11.90 11.31
CA GLY A 225 -5.73 -11.94 10.87
C GLY A 225 -4.70 -11.46 11.89
N PRO A 226 -3.40 -11.41 11.49
CA PRO A 226 -2.31 -10.85 12.28
C PRO A 226 -2.56 -9.39 12.66
N MET A 227 -2.16 -9.00 13.87
CA MET A 227 -2.32 -7.64 14.40
C MET A 227 -0.96 -6.98 14.56
N THR A 228 -0.91 -5.67 14.32
CA THR A 228 0.24 -4.83 14.68
C THR A 228 0.27 -4.59 16.19
N GLN A 229 1.44 -4.30 16.74
CA GLN A 229 1.60 -4.04 18.17
C GLN A 229 0.74 -2.85 18.62
N GLY A 230 0.15 -2.92 19.82
CA GLY A 230 -0.58 -1.83 20.45
C GLY A 230 -1.96 -2.24 20.96
N TYR A 231 -2.71 -1.27 21.50
CA TYR A 231 -4.09 -1.48 21.91
C TYR A 231 -5.02 -1.43 20.69
N ARG A 232 -5.52 -2.58 20.26
CA ARG A 232 -6.33 -2.73 19.03
C ARG A 232 -7.69 -3.38 19.34
N LYS A 233 -8.68 -3.09 18.50
CA LYS A 233 -9.95 -3.84 18.46
C LYS A 233 -9.96 -4.76 17.24
N ARG A 234 -10.56 -5.95 17.36
CA ARG A 234 -10.80 -6.87 16.23
C ARG A 234 -12.19 -6.68 15.66
N CYS A 235 -13.15 -6.36 16.52
CA CYS A 235 -14.54 -6.15 16.17
C CYS A 235 -14.99 -4.74 16.56
N SER A 236 -15.90 -4.15 15.80
CA SER A 236 -16.55 -2.89 16.19
C SER A 236 -17.36 -3.03 17.48
N THR A 237 -17.78 -4.26 17.81
CA THR A 237 -18.50 -4.63 19.03
C THR A 237 -17.60 -4.80 20.26
N ASP A 238 -16.27 -4.81 20.11
CA ASP A 238 -15.36 -4.92 21.25
C ASP A 238 -15.54 -3.70 22.17
N GLN A 239 -15.82 -3.93 23.46
CA GLN A 239 -16.03 -2.83 24.42
C GLN A 239 -14.75 -2.01 24.61
N THR A 240 -13.62 -2.69 24.81
CA THR A 240 -12.30 -2.10 25.02
C THR A 240 -11.29 -2.67 24.02
N ALA A 241 -10.22 -1.92 23.76
CA ALA A 241 -9.11 -2.41 22.95
C ALA A 241 -8.25 -3.38 23.80
N ALA A 242 -7.87 -4.52 23.21
CA ALA A 242 -6.92 -5.45 23.82
C ALA A 242 -5.49 -5.09 23.39
N PHE A 243 -4.51 -5.36 24.24
CA PHE A 243 -3.11 -5.19 23.87
C PHE A 243 -2.65 -6.37 23.01
N TYR A 244 -2.08 -6.07 21.85
CA TYR A 244 -1.39 -7.00 20.98
C TYR A 244 0.11 -6.69 21.01
N ASP A 245 0.93 -7.73 21.13
CA ASP A 245 2.40 -7.63 21.13
C ASP A 245 2.99 -7.52 19.72
N GLY A 246 2.17 -7.66 18.68
CA GLY A 246 2.57 -7.59 17.28
C GLY A 246 3.09 -8.91 16.72
N TYR A 247 3.17 -9.99 17.51
CA TYR A 247 3.66 -11.28 17.03
C TYR A 247 2.54 -12.17 16.49
N SER A 248 2.85 -12.93 15.44
CA SER A 248 2.00 -13.97 14.89
C SER A 248 2.83 -15.14 14.38
N THR A 249 2.30 -16.35 14.50
CA THR A 249 3.00 -17.55 14.01
C THR A 249 2.78 -17.70 12.51
N ILE A 250 3.86 -17.60 11.73
CA ILE A 250 3.88 -17.83 10.28
C ILE A 250 4.86 -18.96 9.99
N ASP A 251 4.42 -20.00 9.27
CA ASP A 251 5.24 -21.20 9.01
C ASP A 251 5.92 -21.78 10.29
N GLY A 252 5.18 -21.78 11.40
CA GLY A 252 5.68 -22.24 12.70
C GLY A 252 6.67 -21.30 13.40
N THR A 253 6.97 -20.14 12.82
CA THR A 253 7.94 -19.16 13.34
C THR A 253 7.24 -17.91 13.87
N SER A 254 7.65 -17.46 15.07
CA SER A 254 7.17 -16.21 15.65
C SER A 254 7.67 -15.01 14.82
N THR A 255 6.74 -14.31 14.18
CA THR A 255 7.01 -13.22 13.23
C THR A 255 6.33 -11.96 13.73
N HIS A 256 7.07 -10.85 13.79
CA HIS A 256 6.51 -9.58 14.23
C HIS A 256 5.89 -8.82 13.04
N MET A 257 4.76 -8.17 13.26
CA MET A 257 4.05 -7.37 12.25
C MET A 257 4.47 -5.90 12.40
N ASP A 258 5.60 -5.50 11.80
CA ASP A 258 6.16 -4.14 11.94
C ASP A 258 5.27 -3.05 11.31
N SER A 259 4.33 -3.43 10.44
CA SER A 259 3.43 -2.51 9.73
C SER A 259 2.09 -3.15 9.41
N GLY A 260 1.07 -2.34 9.17
CA GLY A 260 -0.24 -2.82 8.71
C GLY A 260 -0.13 -3.53 7.35
N ALA A 261 0.73 -3.04 6.47
CA ALA A 261 1.03 -3.65 5.17
C ALA A 261 1.67 -5.04 5.33
N THR A 262 2.61 -5.20 6.28
CA THR A 262 3.21 -6.52 6.57
C THR A 262 2.14 -7.50 7.08
N ALA A 263 1.29 -7.06 8.01
CA ALA A 263 0.18 -7.88 8.50
C ALA A 263 -0.80 -8.25 7.39
N ALA A 264 -1.12 -7.31 6.49
CA ALA A 264 -2.00 -7.55 5.35
C ALA A 264 -1.42 -8.56 4.35
N LEU A 265 -0.13 -8.47 4.06
CA LEU A 265 0.56 -9.40 3.17
C LEU A 265 0.58 -10.82 3.75
N TYR A 266 0.80 -10.98 5.06
CA TYR A 266 0.67 -12.28 5.72
C TYR A 266 -0.77 -12.77 5.86
N TRP A 267 -1.74 -11.87 6.00
CA TRP A 267 -3.14 -12.25 5.96
C TRP A 267 -3.55 -12.75 4.57
N TYR A 268 -3.01 -12.14 3.52
CA TYR A 268 -3.25 -12.52 2.14
C TYR A 268 -2.53 -13.81 1.74
N THR A 269 -1.31 -14.00 2.25
CA THR A 269 -0.48 -15.18 1.98
C THR A 269 0.27 -15.54 3.26
N PRO A 270 -0.20 -16.52 4.04
CA PRO A 270 0.36 -16.84 5.36
C PRO A 270 1.64 -17.69 5.29
N HIS A 271 2.53 -17.40 4.34
CA HIS A 271 3.76 -18.15 4.07
C HIS A 271 4.95 -17.24 3.78
N PHE A 272 6.12 -17.59 4.33
CA PHE A 272 7.37 -16.85 4.09
C PHE A 272 7.80 -16.93 2.64
N SER A 273 7.71 -18.10 2.00
CA SER A 273 8.13 -18.28 0.60
C SER A 273 7.35 -17.37 -0.35
N GLY A 274 6.02 -17.28 -0.17
CA GLY A 274 5.16 -16.37 -0.93
C GLY A 274 5.51 -14.89 -0.70
N ASN A 275 5.72 -14.49 0.54
CA ASN A 275 6.07 -13.10 0.87
C ASN A 275 7.50 -12.72 0.47
N GLN A 276 8.44 -13.66 0.49
CA GLN A 276 9.79 -13.45 -0.02
C GLN A 276 9.77 -13.28 -1.54
N ASN A 277 8.95 -14.06 -2.26
CA ASN A 277 8.74 -13.86 -3.69
C ASN A 277 8.11 -12.48 -3.97
N PHE A 278 7.09 -12.08 -3.21
CA PHE A 278 6.52 -10.73 -3.31
C PHE A 278 7.61 -9.66 -3.12
N TYR A 279 8.38 -9.75 -2.03
CA TYR A 279 9.42 -8.79 -1.69
C TYR A 279 10.47 -8.66 -2.80
N ASN A 280 10.98 -9.78 -3.30
CA ASN A 280 11.99 -9.80 -4.34
C ASN A 280 11.48 -9.22 -5.66
N LEU A 281 10.24 -9.56 -6.05
CA LEU A 281 9.59 -8.99 -7.24
C LEU A 281 9.37 -7.48 -7.09
N TYR A 282 8.83 -7.04 -5.96
CA TYR A 282 8.61 -5.62 -5.68
C TYR A 282 9.94 -4.85 -5.70
N PHE A 283 10.97 -5.36 -5.02
CA PHE A 283 12.28 -4.75 -4.98
C PHE A 283 12.89 -4.64 -6.39
N GLY A 284 12.83 -5.72 -7.16
CA GLY A 284 13.38 -5.79 -8.51
C GLY A 284 12.76 -4.75 -9.46
N TRP A 285 11.45 -4.51 -9.35
CA TRP A 285 10.76 -3.56 -10.23
C TRP A 285 10.76 -2.13 -9.72
N TRP A 286 10.60 -1.94 -8.42
CA TRP A 286 10.22 -0.64 -7.84
C TRP A 286 11.24 -0.10 -6.84
N GLY A 287 12.20 -0.91 -6.40
CA GLY A 287 13.12 -0.61 -5.30
C GLY A 287 12.56 -0.97 -3.93
N SER A 288 13.22 -0.52 -2.87
CA SER A 288 12.91 -0.91 -1.48
C SER A 288 11.43 -0.70 -1.12
N PRO A 289 10.71 -1.76 -0.68
CA PRO A 289 9.35 -1.61 -0.16
C PRO A 289 9.30 -1.12 1.29
N VAL A 290 10.45 -0.97 1.96
CA VAL A 290 10.53 -0.58 3.38
C VAL A 290 11.19 0.79 3.56
N ILE A 291 10.80 1.48 4.62
CA ILE A 291 11.44 2.72 5.09
C ILE A 291 12.43 2.36 6.19
N THR A 292 13.68 2.78 6.03
CA THR A 292 14.75 2.59 7.03
C THR A 292 15.07 3.88 7.79
N THR A 293 14.47 5.01 7.42
CA THR A 293 14.63 6.29 8.13
C THR A 293 14.07 6.15 9.55
N PRO A 294 14.90 6.24 10.60
CA PRO A 294 14.45 5.97 11.96
C PRO A 294 13.39 6.98 12.42
N ASN A 295 13.69 8.27 12.26
CA ASN A 295 12.84 9.36 12.71
C ASN A 295 12.28 10.11 11.49
N ALA A 296 11.00 9.89 11.21
CA ALA A 296 10.27 10.60 10.17
C ALA A 296 8.82 10.78 10.59
N TRP A 297 8.21 11.89 10.19
CA TRP A 297 6.82 12.20 10.52
C TRP A 297 6.12 12.86 9.33
N SER A 298 4.80 12.71 9.26
CA SER A 298 3.95 13.45 8.33
C SER A 298 2.89 14.23 9.10
N TYR A 299 2.46 15.35 8.53
CA TYR A 299 1.39 16.16 9.09
C TYR A 299 0.05 15.42 8.98
N ALA A 300 -0.66 15.25 10.09
CA ALA A 300 -1.96 14.57 10.14
C ALA A 300 -3.13 15.50 10.49
N GLY A 301 -2.86 16.73 10.93
CA GLY A 301 -3.88 17.75 11.14
C GLY A 301 -3.56 18.72 12.27
N GLN A 302 -4.21 19.88 12.25
CA GLN A 302 -4.17 20.85 13.35
C GLN A 302 -5.53 21.54 13.50
N TRP A 303 -5.86 21.88 14.74
CA TRP A 303 -7.12 22.53 15.09
C TRP A 303 -6.88 23.53 16.21
N ALA A 304 -7.70 24.57 16.25
CA ALA A 304 -7.66 25.59 17.29
C ALA A 304 -9.06 25.93 17.78
N TRP A 305 -9.18 26.18 19.09
CA TRP A 305 -10.44 26.48 19.78
C TRP A 305 -10.29 27.69 20.71
N SER A 306 -11.41 28.35 20.96
CA SER A 306 -11.47 29.58 21.77
C SER A 306 -11.60 29.33 23.28
N ASP A 307 -12.01 28.13 23.71
CA ASP A 307 -12.36 27.81 25.09
C ASP A 307 -11.65 26.57 25.64
N THR A 308 -11.71 25.44 24.94
CA THR A 308 -11.04 24.19 25.31
C THR A 308 -10.73 23.36 24.06
N VAL A 309 -9.81 22.41 24.16
CA VAL A 309 -9.57 21.46 23.06
C VAL A 309 -10.83 20.62 22.82
N GLY A 310 -11.39 20.72 21.61
CA GLY A 310 -12.65 20.07 21.23
C GLY A 310 -13.91 20.91 21.48
N GLY A 311 -13.78 22.13 21.98
CA GLY A 311 -14.89 23.07 22.22
C GLY A 311 -15.29 23.88 20.98
N LYS A 312 -15.36 25.21 21.12
CA LYS A 312 -15.72 26.13 20.03
C LYS A 312 -14.55 26.38 19.09
N GLN A 313 -14.57 25.68 17.96
CA GLN A 313 -13.49 25.69 16.97
C GLN A 313 -13.47 26.99 16.17
N PHE A 314 -12.27 27.52 15.91
CA PHE A 314 -12.09 28.59 14.95
C PHE A 314 -12.27 28.08 13.51
N THR A 315 -12.92 28.89 12.68
CA THR A 315 -13.12 28.63 11.24
C THR A 315 -12.12 29.38 10.35
N SER A 316 -11.28 30.23 10.95
CA SER A 316 -10.21 31.00 10.31
C SER A 316 -9.01 31.11 11.25
N VAL A 317 -7.90 31.66 10.77
CA VAL A 317 -6.68 31.85 11.57
C VAL A 317 -6.99 32.77 12.76
N PRO A 318 -6.86 32.30 14.01
CA PRO A 318 -7.22 33.10 15.18
C PRO A 318 -6.19 34.22 15.43
N THR A 319 -6.68 35.40 15.81
CA THR A 319 -5.87 36.47 16.41
C THR A 319 -6.13 36.50 17.91
N VAL A 320 -5.08 36.64 18.72
CA VAL A 320 -5.22 36.68 20.18
C VAL A 320 -4.69 38.00 20.73
N ALA A 321 -5.50 38.66 21.55
CA ALA A 321 -5.09 39.86 22.28
C ALA A 321 -4.12 39.48 23.42
N PRO A 322 -3.31 40.43 23.93
CA PRO A 322 -2.46 40.18 25.11
C PRO A 322 -3.28 39.58 26.27
N GLY A 323 -2.81 38.44 26.80
CA GLY A 323 -3.50 37.70 27.87
C GLY A 323 -4.65 36.79 27.42
N GLY A 324 -5.05 36.84 26.15
CA GLY A 324 -5.97 35.87 25.56
C GLY A 324 -5.33 34.50 25.37
N LYS A 325 -6.17 33.46 25.21
CA LYS A 325 -5.73 32.07 25.02
C LYS A 325 -6.31 31.46 23.75
N VAL A 326 -5.56 30.53 23.16
CA VAL A 326 -5.99 29.68 22.05
C VAL A 326 -5.62 28.25 22.38
N TYR A 327 -6.59 27.35 22.31
CA TYR A 327 -6.39 25.94 22.62
C TYR A 327 -6.08 25.22 21.32
N VAL A 328 -4.96 24.51 21.23
CA VAL A 328 -4.46 23.93 19.99
C VAL A 328 -4.30 22.42 20.13
N ARG A 329 -4.69 21.69 19.08
CA ARG A 329 -4.33 20.28 18.89
C ARG A 329 -3.55 20.14 17.59
N VAL A 330 -2.43 19.45 17.64
CA VAL A 330 -1.68 19.00 16.46
C VAL A 330 -1.66 17.48 16.46
N LYS A 331 -1.87 16.88 15.29
CA LYS A 331 -1.67 15.46 15.04
C LYS A 331 -0.57 15.27 14.02
N ALA A 332 0.32 14.32 14.29
CA ALA A 332 1.40 13.92 13.40
C ALA A 332 1.46 12.39 13.32
N GLN A 333 1.59 11.85 12.12
CA GLN A 333 1.75 10.42 11.93
C GLN A 333 3.23 10.05 11.98
N ASN A 334 3.55 8.95 12.67
CA ASN A 334 4.87 8.36 12.63
C ASN A 334 5.04 7.59 11.33
N ILE A 335 5.94 8.07 10.46
CA ILE A 335 6.27 7.41 9.19
C ILE A 335 7.73 6.92 9.19
N GLY A 336 8.39 6.98 10.33
CA GLY A 336 9.73 6.46 10.55
C GLY A 336 9.71 5.07 11.20
N ALA A 337 10.85 4.39 11.17
CA ALA A 337 10.98 3.05 11.73
C ALA A 337 11.02 3.02 13.29
N GLN A 338 11.28 4.16 13.94
CA GLN A 338 11.42 4.24 15.40
C GLN A 338 10.10 4.63 16.07
N THR A 339 9.65 3.83 17.04
CA THR A 339 8.53 4.18 17.93
C THR A 339 8.81 5.47 18.69
N TRP A 340 7.86 6.39 18.68
CA TRP A 340 7.93 7.60 19.49
C TRP A 340 7.59 7.27 20.93
N SER A 341 8.33 7.85 21.88
CA SER A 341 8.04 7.76 23.30
C SER A 341 7.62 9.12 23.83
N GLN A 342 6.59 9.16 24.67
CA GLN A 342 6.18 10.37 25.38
C GLN A 342 7.33 11.02 26.16
N SER A 343 8.23 10.20 26.72
CA SER A 343 9.33 10.68 27.55
C SER A 343 10.44 11.41 26.79
N THR A 344 10.52 11.24 25.47
CA THR A 344 11.61 11.79 24.65
C THR A 344 11.13 12.67 23.51
N LEU A 345 9.89 12.52 23.06
CA LEU A 345 9.36 13.22 21.90
C LEU A 345 8.49 14.42 22.32
N HIS A 346 8.92 15.61 21.87
CA HIS A 346 8.21 16.87 22.09
C HIS A 346 7.90 17.57 20.78
N LEU A 347 6.78 18.29 20.72
CA LEU A 347 6.50 19.19 19.60
C LEU A 347 7.48 20.37 19.66
N GLY A 348 8.04 20.75 18.52
CA GLY A 348 8.95 21.90 18.38
C GLY A 348 8.36 22.99 17.49
N THR A 349 8.68 24.24 17.77
CA THR A 349 8.41 25.35 16.85
C THR A 349 9.21 25.19 15.56
N SER A 350 8.66 25.69 14.45
CA SER A 350 9.30 25.61 13.13
C SER A 350 9.31 26.96 12.43
N ARG A 351 10.14 27.05 11.37
CA ARG A 351 10.31 28.23 10.49
C ARG A 351 10.64 29.51 11.28
N PRO A 352 11.84 29.63 11.87
CA PRO A 352 12.95 28.66 11.91
C PRO A 352 12.75 27.56 12.96
N MET A 353 13.49 26.45 12.81
CA MET A 353 13.44 25.34 13.76
C MET A 353 13.86 25.81 15.15
N ASP A 354 13.13 25.37 16.18
CA ASP A 354 13.40 25.69 17.58
C ASP A 354 13.37 27.18 17.93
N ARG A 355 12.63 27.98 17.15
CA ARG A 355 12.43 29.40 17.46
C ARG A 355 11.70 29.58 18.79
N ALA A 356 12.21 30.45 19.65
CA ALA A 356 11.44 30.97 20.78
C ALA A 356 10.13 31.63 20.29
N SER A 357 9.04 31.43 21.03
CA SER A 357 7.73 31.97 20.68
C SER A 357 7.25 32.98 21.71
N ASP A 358 6.75 34.12 21.22
CA ASP A 358 6.09 35.13 22.07
C ASP A 358 4.79 34.60 22.70
N PHE A 359 4.26 33.47 22.19
CA PHE A 359 3.14 32.77 22.80
C PHE A 359 3.54 31.85 23.97
N ALA A 360 4.83 31.62 24.23
CA ALA A 360 5.24 30.70 25.28
C ALA A 360 5.05 31.26 26.72
N PRO A 361 5.31 32.54 27.03
CA PRO A 361 5.04 33.07 28.36
C PRO A 361 3.55 33.01 28.75
N GLY A 362 3.24 32.46 29.93
CA GLY A 362 1.86 32.35 30.44
C GLY A 362 1.01 31.25 29.78
N SER A 363 1.64 30.42 28.95
CA SER A 363 1.04 29.29 28.22
C SER A 363 1.23 27.96 28.96
N SER A 364 0.78 26.86 28.37
CA SER A 364 1.10 25.49 28.85
C SER A 364 2.38 24.90 28.26
N TRP A 365 3.19 25.71 27.56
CA TRP A 365 4.36 25.21 26.85
C TRP A 365 5.42 24.71 27.83
N LEU A 366 6.13 23.65 27.44
CA LEU A 366 7.21 23.06 28.24
C LEU A 366 8.41 24.01 28.34
N THR A 367 8.75 24.65 27.22
CA THR A 367 9.79 25.68 27.11
C THR A 367 9.41 26.67 26.02
N GLY A 368 10.21 27.74 25.86
CA GLY A 368 9.98 28.79 24.84
C GLY A 368 9.82 28.28 23.39
N ALA A 369 10.27 27.07 23.08
CA ALA A 369 10.20 26.46 21.76
C ALA A 369 9.56 25.06 21.76
N ARG A 370 8.95 24.63 22.87
CA ARG A 370 8.37 23.29 23.04
C ARG A 370 6.92 23.38 23.48
N PRO A 371 5.96 23.48 22.54
CA PRO A 371 4.57 23.74 22.87
C PRO A 371 3.88 22.64 23.66
N GLY A 372 4.22 21.38 23.41
CA GLY A 372 3.50 20.28 24.03
C GLY A 372 4.28 18.96 24.00
N ILE A 373 3.86 18.09 24.91
CA ILE A 373 4.26 16.69 24.98
C ILE A 373 3.24 15.83 24.25
N LEU A 374 3.67 14.66 23.79
CA LEU A 374 2.81 13.63 23.25
C LEU A 374 1.73 13.24 24.27
N LYS A 375 0.50 12.99 23.84
CA LYS A 375 -0.59 12.53 24.73
C LYS A 375 -0.52 11.02 24.96
N GLU A 376 -0.15 10.29 23.93
CA GLU A 376 0.07 8.85 23.94
C GLU A 376 1.39 8.53 24.65
N SER A 377 1.46 7.43 25.40
CA SER A 377 2.71 6.96 26.02
C SER A 377 3.74 6.56 24.96
N SER A 378 3.27 6.02 23.84
CA SER A 378 4.07 5.67 22.67
C SER A 378 3.24 5.78 21.39
N VAL A 379 3.92 6.01 20.26
CA VAL A 379 3.31 6.00 18.91
C VAL A 379 4.16 5.14 17.99
N PHE A 380 3.62 3.98 17.61
CA PHE A 380 4.29 3.04 16.71
C PHE A 380 4.36 3.60 15.28
N SER A 381 5.23 3.02 14.45
CA SER A 381 5.26 3.32 13.01
C SER A 381 3.87 3.11 12.41
N GLY A 382 3.40 4.07 11.60
CA GLY A 382 2.07 4.09 11.01
C GLY A 382 0.97 4.73 11.88
N ASP A 383 1.15 4.80 13.21
CA ASP A 383 0.17 5.39 14.13
C ASP A 383 0.30 6.92 14.20
N THR A 384 -0.74 7.59 14.72
CA THR A 384 -0.79 9.05 14.85
C THR A 384 -0.64 9.48 16.30
N GLY A 385 0.33 10.36 16.56
CA GLY A 385 0.50 11.04 17.84
C GLY A 385 -0.29 12.33 17.93
N THR A 386 -0.73 12.67 19.14
CA THR A 386 -1.50 13.87 19.46
C THR A 386 -0.73 14.76 20.41
N PHE A 387 -0.71 16.06 20.12
CA PHE A 387 -0.17 17.10 20.98
C PHE A 387 -1.26 18.12 21.25
N GLU A 388 -1.40 18.52 22.51
CA GLU A 388 -2.37 19.53 22.94
C GLU A 388 -1.68 20.57 23.81
N PHE A 389 -1.93 21.85 23.53
CA PHE A 389 -1.33 22.96 24.26
C PHE A 389 -2.20 24.22 24.17
N THR A 390 -1.91 25.20 25.01
CA THR A 390 -2.65 26.46 25.16
C THR A 390 -1.71 27.64 25.25
#